data_AF-A0A8H5Y882-F1
#
_entry.id   AF-A0A8H5Y882-F1
#
_cell.length_a   1.000
_cell.length_b   1.000
_cell.length_c   1.000
_cell.angle_alpha   90.00
_cell.angle_beta   90.00
_cell.angle_gamma   90.00
#
_symmetry.space_group_name_H-M   'P 1'
#
loop_
_entity.id
_entity.type
_entity.pdbx_description
1 polymer ?
#
loop_
_entity_poly.entity_id
_entity_poly.type
_entity_poly.pdbx_seq_one_letter_code
_entity_poly.pdbx_strand_id
1 'polypeptide(L)'
;MKFAIILTTFWVAAVTAAPADNELFSRDDCGKGGAPYTRRTNSKCGTGNGQHTYCGCDRTGIVQCIGGHWREIYGCPVTVVMCYGTGAGASCRPLFSPP
;
A
#
# COMPACT_ATOMS: atom_id res chain seq x y z
N MET A 1 -52.41 40.77 -10.22
CA MET A 1 -51.22 40.24 -9.52
C MET A 1 -51.28 38.72 -9.62
N LYS A 2 -50.22 38.09 -10.14
CA LYS A 2 -50.21 36.68 -10.58
C LYS A 2 -49.18 35.97 -9.70
N PHE A 3 -49.63 35.18 -8.73
CA PHE A 3 -48.75 34.44 -7.81
C PHE A 3 -48.86 32.95 -8.12
N ALA A 4 -47.99 32.47 -9.01
CA ALA A 4 -47.78 31.05 -9.23
C ALA A 4 -46.68 30.58 -8.27
N ILE A 5 -47.07 29.88 -7.21
CA ILE A 5 -46.14 29.22 -6.29
C ILE A 5 -45.78 27.86 -6.90
N ILE A 6 -44.56 27.76 -7.42
CA ILE A 6 -44.00 26.49 -7.91
C ILE A 6 -43.30 25.83 -6.72
N LEU A 7 -43.94 24.81 -6.13
CA LEU A 7 -43.30 23.92 -5.16
C LEU A 7 -42.34 22.99 -5.92
N THR A 8 -41.05 23.24 -5.83
CA THR A 8 -39.99 22.33 -6.28
C THR A 8 -39.62 21.37 -5.15
N THR A 9 -40.07 20.12 -5.27
CA THR A 9 -39.64 19.02 -4.42
C THR A 9 -38.23 18.58 -4.83
N PHE A 10 -37.23 18.92 -4.01
CA PHE A 10 -35.87 18.39 -4.16
C PHE A 10 -35.83 16.95 -3.67
N TRP A 11 -35.66 16.01 -4.60
CA TRP A 11 -35.27 14.63 -4.34
C TRP A 11 -33.84 14.62 -3.77
N VAL A 12 -33.69 14.19 -2.52
CA VAL A 12 -32.38 13.96 -1.91
C VAL A 12 -31.90 12.59 -2.38
N ALA A 13 -30.99 12.55 -3.35
CA ALA A 13 -30.28 11.33 -3.70
C ALA A 13 -29.39 10.96 -2.51
N ALA A 14 -29.76 9.89 -1.80
CA ALA A 14 -28.89 9.27 -0.82
C ALA A 14 -27.67 8.69 -1.58
N VAL A 15 -26.57 9.44 -1.59
CA VAL A 15 -25.27 8.96 -2.06
C VAL A 15 -24.81 7.93 -1.03
N THR A 16 -25.06 6.66 -1.32
CA THR A 16 -24.36 5.57 -0.65
C THR A 16 -22.91 5.63 -1.13
N ALA A 17 -22.07 6.33 -0.38
CA ALA A 17 -20.64 6.32 -0.61
C ALA A 17 -20.16 4.86 -0.45
N ALA A 18 -19.86 4.20 -1.57
CA ALA A 18 -19.07 2.99 -1.55
C ALA A 18 -17.73 3.33 -0.90
N PRO A 19 -17.21 2.49 0.02
CA PRO A 19 -16.03 2.83 0.78
C PRO A 19 -14.84 2.91 -0.18
N ALA A 20 -14.13 4.05 -0.14
CA ALA A 20 -13.07 4.44 -1.06
C ALA A 20 -11.76 3.65 -0.86
N ASP A 21 -11.86 2.36 -0.60
CA ASP A 21 -10.78 1.55 -0.03
C ASP A 21 -9.80 1.12 -1.11
N ASN A 22 -10.30 0.78 -2.30
CA ASN A 22 -9.51 0.19 -3.37
C ASN A 22 -8.44 1.14 -3.95
N GLU A 23 -8.70 2.45 -3.96
CA GLU A 23 -7.76 3.46 -4.45
C GLU A 23 -6.60 3.69 -3.47
N LEU A 24 -6.82 3.48 -2.17
CA LEU A 24 -5.79 3.63 -1.13
C LEU A 24 -4.80 2.47 -1.16
N PHE A 25 -5.26 1.22 -1.37
CA PHE A 25 -4.37 0.05 -1.43
C PHE A 25 -3.38 0.12 -2.60
N SER A 26 -3.77 0.63 -3.78
CA SER A 26 -2.83 0.87 -4.89
C SER A 26 -1.77 1.94 -4.59
N ARG A 27 -2.03 2.80 -3.60
CA ARG A 27 -1.14 3.89 -3.16
C ARG A 27 -0.19 3.46 -2.03
N ASP A 28 -0.56 2.38 -1.35
CA ASP A 28 0.19 1.72 -0.28
C ASP A 28 1.29 0.78 -0.82
N ASP A 29 1.21 0.41 -2.09
CA ASP A 29 2.36 -0.07 -2.87
C ASP A 29 3.31 1.09 -3.19
N CYS A 30 4.54 0.77 -3.60
CA CYS A 30 5.55 1.79 -3.96
C CYS A 30 5.29 2.48 -5.31
N GLY A 31 4.02 2.57 -5.72
CA GLY A 31 3.57 3.12 -6.99
C GLY A 31 3.88 2.23 -8.19
N LYS A 32 3.84 2.84 -9.39
CA LYS A 32 3.94 2.17 -10.70
C LYS A 32 5.25 1.35 -10.90
N GLY A 33 6.26 1.53 -10.06
CA GLY A 33 7.55 0.81 -10.12
C GLY A 33 7.81 -0.12 -8.93
N GLY A 34 6.87 -0.26 -7.99
CA GLY A 34 7.05 -0.98 -6.73
C GLY A 34 6.62 -2.46 -6.73
N ALA A 35 5.64 -2.80 -7.55
CA ALA A 35 5.10 -4.16 -7.56
C ALA A 35 6.05 -5.15 -8.25
N PRO A 36 6.08 -6.44 -7.86
CA PRO A 36 5.18 -7.08 -6.89
C PRO A 36 5.76 -7.28 -5.47
N TYR A 37 7.04 -6.98 -5.23
CA TYR A 37 7.72 -7.37 -3.98
C TYR A 37 8.19 -6.21 -3.10
N THR A 38 7.65 -5.00 -3.31
CA THR A 38 7.89 -3.87 -2.42
C THR A 38 6.59 -3.34 -1.82
N ARG A 39 6.69 -2.76 -0.62
CA ARG A 39 5.59 -2.18 0.15
C ARG A 39 6.05 -0.87 0.80
N ARG A 40 5.13 0.08 0.95
CA ARG A 40 5.41 1.35 1.63
C ARG A 40 5.45 1.12 3.14
N THR A 41 6.59 1.40 3.76
CA THR A 41 6.71 1.32 5.23
C THR A 41 5.67 2.22 5.89
N ASN A 42 5.03 1.70 6.95
CA ASN A 42 3.91 2.28 7.69
C ASN A 42 2.57 2.40 6.94
N SER A 43 2.46 1.92 5.70
CA SER A 43 1.16 1.84 5.04
C SER A 43 0.32 0.66 5.55
N LYS A 44 -0.98 0.65 5.24
CA LYS A 44 -1.87 -0.44 5.68
C LYS A 44 -1.52 -1.74 4.96
N CYS A 45 -1.72 -2.86 5.65
CA CYS A 45 -1.56 -4.20 5.09
C CYS A 45 -2.75 -5.09 5.46
N GLY A 46 -3.14 -5.97 4.53
CA GLY A 46 -4.20 -6.94 4.76
C GLY A 46 -3.76 -8.11 5.64
N THR A 47 -4.70 -8.70 6.39
CA THR A 47 -4.47 -9.83 7.30
C THR A 47 -4.02 -11.11 6.57
N GLY A 48 -4.25 -11.22 5.26
CA GLY A 48 -3.81 -12.35 4.43
C GLY A 48 -2.31 -12.39 4.11
N ASN A 49 -1.52 -11.37 4.51
CA ASN A 49 -0.08 -11.35 4.28
C ASN A 49 0.72 -12.24 5.26
N GLY A 50 0.09 -12.76 6.31
CA GLY A 50 0.72 -13.72 7.23
C GLY A 50 2.12 -13.30 7.70
N GLN A 51 3.09 -14.20 7.51
CA GLN A 51 4.51 -13.95 7.81
C GLN A 51 5.33 -13.53 6.58
N HIS A 52 4.68 -13.23 5.44
CA HIS A 52 5.39 -12.85 4.23
C HIS A 52 6.17 -11.55 4.42
N THR A 53 7.38 -11.55 3.89
CA THR A 53 8.30 -10.41 3.94
C THR A 53 8.40 -9.76 2.56
N TYR A 54 8.47 -8.44 2.57
CA TYR A 54 8.58 -7.60 1.39
C TYR A 54 9.73 -6.61 1.59
N CYS A 55 10.17 -5.95 0.53
CA CYS A 55 11.11 -4.84 0.65
C CYS A 55 10.38 -3.52 0.89
N GLY A 56 11.00 -2.62 1.65
CA GLY A 56 10.62 -1.21 1.64
C GLY A 56 10.79 -0.61 0.23
N CYS A 57 10.08 0.48 -0.05
CA CYS A 57 10.14 1.15 -1.37
C CYS A 57 11.54 1.63 -1.76
N ASP A 58 12.33 2.03 -0.76
CA ASP A 58 13.71 2.45 -0.89
C ASP A 58 14.70 1.27 -1.02
N ARG A 59 14.21 0.04 -0.86
CA ARG A 59 14.98 -1.21 -0.81
C ARG A 59 16.08 -1.22 0.25
N THR A 60 15.94 -0.41 1.29
CA THR A 60 16.93 -0.36 2.38
C THR A 60 16.55 -1.27 3.54
N GLY A 61 15.34 -1.83 3.55
CA GLY A 61 14.88 -2.70 4.63
C GLY A 61 13.84 -3.72 4.18
N ILE A 62 13.65 -4.73 5.03
CA ILE A 62 12.64 -5.76 4.92
C ILE A 62 11.46 -5.37 5.82
N VAL A 63 10.26 -5.41 5.27
CA VAL A 63 9.01 -5.10 5.97
C VAL A 63 8.11 -6.32 6.07
N GLN A 64 7.34 -6.37 7.16
CA GLN A 64 6.33 -7.39 7.43
C GLN A 64 5.02 -6.74 7.90
N CYS A 65 3.89 -7.38 7.64
CA CYS A 65 2.60 -6.92 8.10
C CYS A 65 2.40 -7.21 9.59
N ILE A 66 2.51 -6.18 10.44
CA ILE A 66 2.38 -6.27 11.90
C ILE A 66 1.33 -5.28 12.36
N GLY A 67 0.28 -5.77 13.03
CA GLY A 67 -0.81 -4.92 13.52
C GLY A 67 -1.53 -4.16 12.39
N GLY A 68 -1.70 -4.79 11.23
CA GLY A 68 -2.36 -4.20 10.07
C GLY A 68 -1.56 -3.12 9.34
N HIS A 69 -0.26 -2.98 9.64
CA HIS A 69 0.63 -2.05 8.95
C HIS A 69 1.95 -2.71 8.53
N TRP A 70 2.52 -2.28 7.40
CA TRP A 70 3.88 -2.67 7.02
C TRP A 70 4.88 -2.05 7.98
N ARG A 71 5.57 -2.86 8.75
CA ARG A 71 6.61 -2.43 9.68
C ARG A 71 7.95 -2.97 9.22
N GLU A 72 8.98 -2.16 9.32
CA GLU A 72 10.34 -2.63 9.08
C GLU A 72 10.74 -3.57 10.21
N ILE A 73 11.14 -4.78 9.83
CA ILE A 73 11.59 -5.82 10.76
C ILE A 73 13.12 -6.01 10.69
N TYR A 74 13.75 -5.52 9.62
CA TYR A 74 15.19 -5.62 9.41
C TYR A 74 15.69 -4.56 8.43
N GLY A 75 16.71 -3.79 8.82
CA GLY A 75 17.40 -2.85 7.95
C GLY A 75 18.56 -3.51 7.21
N CYS A 76 18.60 -3.40 5.89
CA CYS A 76 19.76 -3.77 5.08
C CYS A 76 20.86 -2.70 5.24
N PRO A 77 22.12 -3.08 5.51
CA PRO A 77 23.22 -2.13 5.58
C PRO A 77 23.51 -1.54 4.18
N VAL A 78 23.09 -0.29 3.99
CA VAL A 78 23.01 0.45 2.72
C VAL A 78 24.34 0.69 1.99
N THR A 79 25.46 0.26 2.54
CA THR A 79 26.79 0.49 1.93
C THR A 79 27.09 -0.46 0.78
N VAL A 80 26.59 -1.71 0.82
CA VAL A 80 26.83 -2.71 -0.25
C VAL A 80 25.67 -3.69 -0.44
N VAL A 81 24.62 -3.60 0.37
CA VAL A 81 23.52 -4.58 0.42
C VAL A 81 22.19 -3.85 0.20
N MET A 82 21.37 -4.36 -0.73
CA MET A 82 20.01 -3.89 -0.99
C MET A 82 18.99 -5.00 -0.74
N CYS A 83 17.75 -4.60 -0.46
CA CYS A 83 16.64 -5.54 -0.33
C CYS A 83 16.16 -6.02 -1.70
N TYR A 84 16.09 -7.34 -1.86
CA TYR A 84 15.51 -8.02 -3.01
C TYR A 84 14.35 -8.88 -2.55
N GLY A 85 13.18 -8.61 -3.14
CA GLY A 85 11.96 -9.38 -2.93
C GLY A 85 11.75 -10.37 -4.07
N THR A 86 11.32 -11.58 -3.72
CA THR A 86 10.97 -12.67 -4.65
C THR A 86 9.66 -13.33 -4.19
N GLY A 87 9.15 -14.30 -4.95
CA GLY A 87 8.02 -15.12 -4.50
C GLY A 87 8.27 -15.89 -3.20
N ALA A 88 9.53 -16.06 -2.80
CA ALA A 88 9.92 -16.69 -1.54
C ALA A 88 9.99 -15.70 -0.35
N GLY A 89 9.86 -14.40 -0.60
CA GLY A 89 10.02 -13.33 0.39
C GLY A 89 11.18 -12.38 0.08
N ALA A 90 11.42 -11.46 1.00
CA ALA A 90 12.45 -10.43 0.91
C ALA A 90 13.72 -10.79 1.68
N SER A 91 14.87 -10.45 1.08
CA SER A 91 16.20 -10.70 1.63
C SER A 91 17.16 -9.57 1.27
N CYS A 92 18.08 -9.25 2.17
CA CYS A 92 19.16 -8.31 1.88
C CYS A 92 20.28 -9.03 1.11
N ARG A 93 20.59 -8.59 -0.10
CA ARG A 93 21.63 -9.17 -0.96
C ARG A 93 22.62 -8.11 -1.44
N PRO A 94 23.90 -8.47 -1.65
CA PRO A 94 24.86 -7.59 -2.29
C PRO A 94 24.35 -7.09 -3.65
N LEU A 95 24.63 -5.83 -4.00
CA LEU A 95 24.24 -5.22 -5.28
C LEU A 95 24.71 -6.00 -6.53
N PHE A 96 25.76 -6.81 -6.39
CA PHE A 96 26.35 -7.60 -7.47
C PHE A 96 25.89 -9.05 -7.48
N SER A 97 24.95 -9.44 -6.62
CA SER A 97 24.39 -10.79 -6.61
C SER A 97 23.30 -10.93 -7.68
N PRO A 98 23.35 -11.95 -8.55
CA PRO A 98 22.28 -12.20 -9.50
C PRO A 98 20.94 -12.52 -8.78
N PRO A 99 19.79 -12.26 -9.43
CA PRO A 99 18.46 -12.53 -8.89
C PRO A 99 18.23 -14.02 -8.59
#